data_AF-A0A7R9PUB2-F1
#
_entry.id   AF-A0A7R9PUB2-F1
#
_cell.length_a   1.000
_cell.length_b   1.000
_cell.length_c   1.000
_cell.angle_alpha   90.00
_cell.angle_beta   90.00
_cell.angle_gamma   90.00
#
_symmetry.space_group_name_H-M   'P 1'
#
loop_
_entity.id
_entity.type
_entity.pdbx_description
1 polymer ?
#
loop_
_entity_poly.entity_id
_entity_poly.type
_entity_poly.pdbx_seq_one_letter_code
_entity_poly.pdbx_strand_id
1 'polypeptide(L)'
;MGQLAEKYEALAVVLEHRYYGKSVPTPDLSTQNLKHLSIELALKDTEQFALYLTKKLSLEGSKWVVFGGSYASALAAWFREKYPNIAVGAIASSAPVETTVNNMNYLKVVSKSLGKECSNNIRKANMVIENLLKTPDGVIKLRKTWNLCQSFDGKNINDNRWLAQEMMNNIALTVQYNTNISHIIETMNDPSGGTPLERQWVYQTCTELGYFEATDLPDCAFGHNIPVKYYIQQCVDIFGPQITAQTVRNGIHRTNAYYGGLKPNVTNVVFPNGSLDPWHALSVLKDLNNSTKAVMIENYSHGGDMYGSSPSDTQSLKNAQKLIEQQIAEYLK
;
A
#
# COMPACT_ATOMS: atom_id res chain seq x y z
N MET A 1 11.77 11.20 -9.75
CA MET A 1 11.07 11.66 -10.97
C MET A 1 11.60 12.99 -11.50
N GLY A 2 11.57 14.09 -10.74
CA GLY A 2 11.98 15.43 -11.23
C GLY A 2 13.39 15.48 -11.82
N GLN A 3 14.39 14.89 -11.16
CA GLN A 3 15.77 14.80 -11.67
C GLN A 3 15.87 14.04 -13.01
N LEU A 4 15.07 12.98 -13.20
CA LEU A 4 15.02 12.25 -14.46
C LEU A 4 14.35 13.08 -15.55
N ALA A 5 13.28 13.79 -15.22
CA ALA A 5 12.61 14.67 -16.16
C ALA A 5 13.55 15.79 -16.65
N GLU A 6 14.33 16.39 -15.75
CA GLU A 6 15.37 17.36 -16.11
C GLU A 6 16.44 16.73 -17.03
N LYS A 7 16.97 15.56 -16.67
CA LYS A 7 18.00 14.85 -17.44
C LYS A 7 17.58 14.50 -18.88
N TYR A 8 16.32 14.11 -19.07
CA TYR A 8 15.79 13.69 -20.37
C TYR A 8 14.98 14.79 -21.07
N GLU A 9 15.00 16.02 -20.54
CA GLU A 9 14.19 17.14 -21.04
C GLU A 9 12.70 16.77 -21.20
N ALA A 10 12.21 15.95 -20.27
CA ALA A 10 10.88 15.37 -20.34
C ALA A 10 9.84 16.20 -19.59
N LEU A 11 8.60 16.18 -20.09
CA LEU A 11 7.46 16.72 -19.36
C LEU A 11 7.10 15.77 -18.19
N ALA A 12 7.16 16.28 -16.97
CA ALA A 12 6.69 15.56 -15.79
C ALA A 12 5.20 15.83 -15.55
N VAL A 13 4.41 14.76 -15.43
CA VAL A 13 2.97 14.85 -15.19
C VAL A 13 2.58 13.99 -14.00
N VAL A 14 1.82 14.57 -13.08
CA VAL A 14 1.20 13.84 -11.95
C VAL A 14 -0.30 13.80 -12.20
N LEU A 15 -0.83 12.61 -12.39
CA LEU A 15 -2.25 12.39 -12.63
C LEU A 15 -2.93 11.97 -11.32
N GLU A 16 -3.95 12.72 -10.91
CA GLU A 16 -4.75 12.37 -9.73
C GLU A 16 -5.69 11.21 -10.05
N HIS A 17 -5.76 10.21 -9.15
CA HIS A 17 -6.59 9.03 -9.33
C HIS A 17 -8.08 9.37 -9.16
N ARG A 18 -8.96 8.75 -9.95
CA ARG A 18 -10.41 8.89 -9.78
C ARG A 18 -10.83 8.63 -8.33
N TYR A 19 -11.78 9.41 -7.83
CA TYR A 19 -12.29 9.42 -6.45
C TYR A 19 -11.33 9.93 -5.38
N TYR A 20 -10.09 10.31 -5.71
CA TYR A 20 -9.15 10.91 -4.77
C TYR A 20 -9.01 12.40 -5.04
N GLY A 21 -8.71 13.17 -3.99
CA GLY A 21 -8.53 14.61 -4.07
C GLY A 21 -9.74 15.33 -4.68
N LYS A 22 -9.53 16.01 -5.81
CA LYS A 22 -10.58 16.77 -6.53
C LYS A 22 -11.21 15.97 -7.67
N SER A 23 -10.69 14.79 -7.99
CA SER A 23 -11.07 13.98 -9.14
C SER A 23 -12.23 13.04 -8.84
N VAL A 24 -13.34 13.56 -8.32
CA VAL A 24 -14.53 12.77 -7.95
C VAL A 24 -15.60 12.87 -9.05
N PRO A 25 -15.83 11.81 -9.84
CA PRO A 25 -16.72 11.86 -11.01
C PRO A 25 -18.22 11.77 -10.67
N THR A 26 -18.56 11.63 -9.38
CA THR A 26 -19.93 11.46 -8.88
C THR A 26 -20.25 12.51 -7.81
N PRO A 27 -21.53 12.77 -7.51
CA PRO A 27 -21.92 13.76 -6.51
C PRO A 27 -21.44 13.43 -5.08
N ASP A 28 -21.29 12.14 -4.76
CA ASP A 28 -20.86 11.67 -3.45
C ASP A 28 -20.10 10.33 -3.52
N LEU A 29 -19.67 9.86 -2.35
CA LEU A 29 -18.97 8.59 -2.14
C LEU A 29 -19.91 7.47 -1.65
N SER A 30 -21.21 7.54 -1.96
CA SER A 30 -22.14 6.44 -1.65
C SER A 30 -21.67 5.15 -2.32
N THR A 31 -22.04 3.98 -1.76
CA THR A 31 -21.63 2.69 -2.34
C THR A 31 -22.10 2.53 -3.78
N GLN A 32 -23.27 3.09 -4.13
CA GLN A 32 -23.80 3.06 -5.49
C GLN A 32 -22.90 3.81 -6.49
N ASN A 33 -22.26 4.89 -6.05
CA ASN A 33 -21.35 5.68 -6.87
C ASN A 33 -19.94 5.06 -6.91
N LEU A 34 -19.46 4.52 -5.78
CA LEU A 34 -18.16 3.85 -5.68
C LEU A 34 -18.02 2.62 -6.61
N LYS A 35 -19.10 2.10 -7.20
CA LYS A 35 -18.99 1.07 -8.27
C LYS A 35 -18.12 1.49 -9.47
N HIS A 36 -17.91 2.79 -9.67
CA HIS A 36 -17.01 3.30 -10.72
C HIS A 36 -15.57 3.52 -10.21
N LEU A 37 -15.27 3.25 -8.94
CA LEU A 37 -13.92 3.17 -8.42
C LEU A 37 -13.41 1.74 -8.63
N SER A 38 -12.71 1.51 -9.74
CA SER A 38 -12.05 0.25 -10.04
C SER A 38 -10.67 0.47 -10.66
N ILE A 39 -9.79 -0.52 -10.50
CA ILE A 39 -8.45 -0.55 -11.11
C ILE A 39 -8.58 -0.39 -12.63
N GLU A 40 -9.48 -1.14 -13.27
CA GLU A 40 -9.67 -1.11 -14.72
C GLU A 40 -10.00 0.31 -15.23
N LEU A 41 -10.94 1.00 -14.57
CA LEU A 41 -11.33 2.33 -14.98
C LEU A 41 -10.26 3.38 -14.65
N ALA A 42 -9.50 3.22 -13.57
CA ALA A 42 -8.36 4.09 -13.26
C ALA A 42 -7.23 3.96 -14.29
N LEU A 43 -6.94 2.75 -14.76
CA LEU A 43 -6.00 2.53 -15.85
C LEU A 43 -6.53 3.11 -17.16
N LYS A 44 -7.84 3.00 -17.42
CA LYS A 44 -8.48 3.61 -18.59
C LYS A 44 -8.40 5.13 -18.57
N ASP A 45 -8.60 5.77 -17.41
CA ASP A 45 -8.42 7.22 -17.28
C ASP A 45 -6.99 7.64 -17.60
N THR A 46 -6.01 6.86 -17.15
CA THR A 46 -4.59 7.11 -17.41
C THR A 46 -4.29 7.05 -18.91
N GLU A 47 -4.86 6.06 -19.62
CA GLU A 47 -4.72 5.93 -21.07
C GLU A 47 -5.34 7.12 -21.80
N GLN A 48 -6.59 7.46 -21.47
CA GLN A 48 -7.31 8.57 -22.10
C GLN A 48 -6.66 9.92 -21.82
N PHE A 49 -6.14 10.11 -20.60
CA PHE A 49 -5.39 11.30 -20.24
C PHE A 49 -4.10 11.43 -21.03
N ALA A 50 -3.30 10.35 -21.16
CA ALA A 50 -2.08 10.36 -21.94
C ALA A 50 -2.35 10.72 -23.42
N LEU A 51 -3.36 10.09 -24.03
CA LEU A 51 -3.79 10.40 -25.40
C LEU A 51 -4.26 11.85 -25.56
N TYR A 52 -5.07 12.34 -24.62
CA TYR A 52 -5.55 13.71 -24.62
C TYR A 52 -4.40 14.71 -24.50
N LEU A 53 -3.48 14.51 -23.54
CA LEU A 53 -2.38 15.43 -23.30
C LEU A 53 -1.39 15.44 -24.47
N THR A 54 -1.09 14.27 -25.03
CA THR A 54 -0.25 14.15 -26.23
C THR A 54 -0.81 15.00 -27.36
N LYS A 55 -2.11 14.87 -27.67
CA LYS A 55 -2.75 15.68 -28.71
C LYS A 55 -2.81 17.17 -28.34
N LYS A 56 -3.15 17.48 -27.09
CA LYS A 56 -3.35 18.85 -26.61
C LYS A 56 -2.06 19.67 -26.67
N LEU A 57 -0.92 19.03 -26.42
CA LEU A 57 0.40 19.66 -26.40
C LEU A 57 1.25 19.36 -27.64
N SER A 58 0.69 18.69 -28.66
CA SER A 58 1.40 18.31 -29.89
C SER A 58 2.68 17.49 -29.62
N LEU A 59 2.57 16.50 -28.73
CA LEU A 59 3.66 15.61 -28.31
C LEU A 59 3.65 14.28 -29.07
N GLU A 60 3.09 14.25 -30.29
CA GLU A 60 3.09 13.04 -31.12
C GLU A 60 4.52 12.56 -31.35
N GLY A 61 4.78 11.28 -31.10
CA GLY A 61 6.11 10.67 -31.17
C GLY A 61 6.92 10.73 -29.87
N SER A 62 6.50 11.50 -28.85
CA SER A 62 7.10 11.44 -27.52
C SER A 62 6.82 10.10 -26.84
N LYS A 63 7.82 9.57 -26.11
CA LYS A 63 7.72 8.31 -25.36
C LYS A 63 7.26 8.56 -23.93
N TRP A 64 6.25 7.83 -23.47
CA TRP A 64 5.79 7.89 -22.08
C TRP A 64 6.48 6.83 -21.21
N VAL A 65 6.94 7.22 -20.02
CA VAL A 65 7.38 6.29 -18.97
C VAL A 65 6.52 6.54 -17.75
N VAL A 66 5.93 5.48 -17.19
CA VAL A 66 4.99 5.59 -16.07
C VAL A 66 5.70 5.26 -14.76
N PHE A 67 5.48 6.09 -13.75
CA PHE A 67 6.04 5.91 -12.41
C PHE A 67 4.90 5.74 -11.42
N GLY A 68 5.14 4.93 -10.39
CA GLY A 68 4.27 4.88 -9.22
C GLY A 68 5.02 4.41 -7.99
N GLY A 69 4.41 4.66 -6.84
CA GLY A 69 4.80 4.10 -5.54
C GLY A 69 3.59 3.46 -4.86
N SER A 70 3.80 2.41 -4.08
CA SER A 70 2.70 1.74 -3.36
C SER A 70 1.60 1.21 -4.29
N TYR A 71 0.31 1.40 -3.99
CA TYR A 71 -0.77 1.06 -4.93
C TYR A 71 -0.59 1.68 -6.33
N ALA A 72 -0.06 2.91 -6.43
CA ALA A 72 0.18 3.55 -7.72
C ALA A 72 1.28 2.85 -8.53
N SER A 73 2.22 2.12 -7.90
CA SER A 73 3.21 1.33 -8.64
C SER A 73 2.64 0.02 -9.17
N ALA A 74 1.70 -0.60 -8.47
CA ALA A 74 0.93 -1.71 -9.02
C ALA A 74 0.15 -1.22 -10.26
N LEU A 75 -0.50 -0.05 -10.19
CA LEU A 75 -1.11 0.60 -11.35
C LEU A 75 -0.10 0.87 -12.48
N ALA A 76 1.10 1.36 -12.19
CA ALA A 76 2.12 1.60 -13.21
C ALA A 76 2.52 0.30 -13.95
N ALA A 77 2.72 -0.80 -13.22
CA ALA A 77 3.02 -2.11 -13.80
C ALA A 77 1.84 -2.63 -14.65
N TRP A 78 0.62 -2.57 -14.12
CA TRP A 78 -0.58 -3.01 -14.83
C TRP A 78 -0.91 -2.11 -16.03
N PHE A 79 -0.61 -0.81 -15.96
CA PHE A 79 -0.74 0.11 -17.09
C PHE A 79 0.21 -0.29 -18.22
N ARG A 80 1.48 -0.57 -17.89
CA ARG A 80 2.45 -1.06 -18.87
C ARG A 80 2.04 -2.40 -19.47
N GLU A 81 1.43 -3.28 -18.69
CA GLU A 81 0.89 -4.55 -19.17
C GLU A 81 -0.26 -4.37 -20.17
N LYS A 82 -1.25 -3.52 -19.83
CA LYS A 82 -2.50 -3.42 -20.59
C LYS A 82 -2.46 -2.41 -21.72
N TYR A 83 -1.62 -1.39 -21.60
CA TYR A 83 -1.47 -0.32 -22.58
C TYR A 83 -0.02 -0.19 -23.09
N PRO A 84 0.59 -1.28 -23.60
CA PRO A 84 2.00 -1.26 -23.97
C PRO A 84 2.31 -0.36 -25.19
N ASN A 85 1.28 0.05 -25.94
CA ASN A 85 1.42 0.99 -27.06
C ASN A 85 1.47 2.45 -26.60
N ILE A 86 1.12 2.74 -25.34
CA ILE A 86 1.07 4.11 -24.80
C ILE A 86 2.36 4.43 -24.03
N ALA A 87 2.73 3.59 -23.07
CA ALA A 87 3.93 3.77 -22.26
C ALA A 87 5.03 2.78 -22.64
N VAL A 88 6.24 3.25 -22.93
CA VAL A 88 7.37 2.41 -23.36
C VAL A 88 8.02 1.63 -22.20
N GLY A 89 7.79 2.06 -20.96
CA GLY A 89 8.25 1.36 -19.76
C GLY A 89 7.60 1.90 -18.49
N ALA A 90 7.82 1.21 -17.38
CA ALA A 90 7.33 1.64 -16.07
C ALA A 90 8.33 1.37 -14.93
N ILE A 91 8.31 2.25 -13.93
CA ILE A 91 9.02 2.06 -12.65
C ILE A 91 7.97 1.84 -11.57
N ALA A 92 7.93 0.62 -11.05
CA ALA A 92 6.94 0.15 -10.09
C ALA A 92 7.59 0.02 -8.69
N SER A 93 7.82 1.16 -8.02
CA SER A 93 8.46 1.19 -6.70
C SER A 93 7.54 0.65 -5.61
N SER A 94 8.03 -0.33 -4.85
CA SER A 94 7.35 -0.95 -3.71
C SER A 94 5.94 -1.46 -4.07
N ALA A 95 5.85 -2.17 -5.20
CA ALA A 95 4.58 -2.50 -5.85
C ALA A 95 3.91 -3.76 -5.31
N PRO A 96 2.78 -3.67 -4.60
CA PRO A 96 2.06 -4.84 -4.11
C PRO A 96 1.21 -5.49 -5.22
N VAL A 97 1.81 -5.95 -6.32
CA VAL A 97 1.07 -6.48 -7.48
C VAL A 97 0.24 -7.74 -7.20
N GLU A 98 0.54 -8.49 -6.14
CA GLU A 98 -0.26 -9.63 -5.69
C GLU A 98 -1.37 -9.18 -4.75
N THR A 99 -2.62 -9.24 -5.20
CA THR A 99 -3.78 -9.01 -4.35
C THR A 99 -4.04 -10.23 -3.46
N THR A 100 -4.44 -10.03 -2.21
CA THR A 100 -4.67 -11.16 -1.28
C THR A 100 -5.66 -10.80 -0.21
N VAL A 101 -6.56 -11.73 0.14
CA VAL A 101 -7.46 -11.53 1.28
C VAL A 101 -6.67 -11.46 2.59
N ASN A 102 -5.60 -12.25 2.71
CA ASN A 102 -4.89 -12.41 3.97
C ASN A 102 -3.42 -12.03 3.81
N ASN A 103 -3.09 -10.78 4.11
CA ASN A 103 -1.74 -10.25 4.02
C ASN A 103 -0.94 -10.47 5.31
N MET A 104 -0.91 -11.70 5.82
CA MET A 104 -0.14 -12.02 7.03
C MET A 104 1.36 -11.76 6.89
N ASN A 105 1.90 -11.85 5.66
CA ASN A 105 3.32 -11.68 5.43
C ASN A 105 3.78 -10.25 5.71
N TYR A 106 2.89 -9.26 5.59
CA TYR A 106 3.14 -7.89 6.02
C TYR A 106 3.62 -7.85 7.49
N LEU A 107 2.84 -8.41 8.41
CA LEU A 107 3.19 -8.41 9.85
C LEU A 107 4.42 -9.29 10.17
N LYS A 108 4.71 -10.31 9.34
CA LYS A 108 5.99 -11.06 9.46
C LYS A 108 7.18 -10.18 9.14
N VAL A 109 7.11 -9.40 8.05
CA VAL A 109 8.18 -8.48 7.69
C VAL A 109 8.32 -7.40 8.75
N VAL A 110 7.21 -6.81 9.24
CA VAL A 110 7.25 -5.85 10.36
C VAL A 110 7.98 -6.44 11.57
N SER A 111 7.59 -7.63 12.02
CA SER A 111 8.21 -8.29 13.18
C SER A 111 9.69 -8.59 12.94
N LYS A 112 10.06 -9.00 11.72
CA LYS A 112 11.46 -9.25 11.36
C LYS A 112 12.28 -7.97 11.38
N SER A 113 11.77 -6.87 10.82
CA SER A 113 12.43 -5.56 10.75
C SER A 113 12.64 -4.94 12.14
N LEU A 114 11.68 -5.13 13.06
CA LEU A 114 11.80 -4.68 14.46
C LEU A 114 12.84 -5.47 15.27
N GLY A 115 13.20 -6.67 14.82
CA GLY A 115 14.06 -7.58 15.54
C GLY A 115 13.36 -8.33 16.69
N LYS A 116 14.06 -9.32 17.23
CA LYS A 116 13.51 -10.31 18.18
C LYS A 116 13.06 -9.68 19.50
N GLU A 117 13.86 -8.77 20.06
CA GLU A 117 13.57 -8.17 21.37
C GLU A 117 12.32 -7.29 21.31
N CYS A 118 12.27 -6.35 20.35
CA CYS A 118 11.12 -5.47 20.15
C CYS A 118 9.85 -6.28 19.86
N SER A 119 9.91 -7.25 18.95
CA SER A 119 8.77 -8.14 18.65
C SER A 119 8.28 -8.92 19.88
N ASN A 120 9.17 -9.38 20.74
CA ASN A 120 8.79 -10.05 21.98
C ASN A 120 8.12 -9.09 22.98
N ASN A 121 8.59 -7.85 23.06
CA ASN A 121 7.97 -6.83 23.91
C ASN A 121 6.57 -6.45 23.42
N ILE A 122 6.38 -6.33 22.10
CA ILE A 122 5.06 -6.11 21.49
C ILE A 122 4.12 -7.28 21.80
N ARG A 123 4.60 -8.53 21.67
CA ARG A 123 3.82 -9.71 22.03
C ARG A 123 3.37 -9.68 23.49
N LYS A 124 4.28 -9.37 24.41
CA LYS A 124 3.96 -9.24 25.84
C LYS A 124 2.97 -8.10 26.11
N ALA A 125 3.13 -6.96 25.46
CA ALA A 125 2.21 -5.82 25.60
C ALA A 125 0.79 -6.19 25.16
N ASN A 126 0.63 -6.87 24.02
CA ASN A 126 -0.66 -7.37 23.56
C ASN A 126 -1.29 -8.35 24.56
N MET A 127 -0.51 -9.30 25.10
CA MET A 127 -1.01 -10.21 26.15
C MET A 127 -1.47 -9.47 27.42
N VAL A 128 -0.78 -8.40 27.81
CA VAL A 128 -1.18 -7.56 28.95
C VAL A 128 -2.51 -6.87 28.66
N ILE A 129 -2.67 -6.28 27.47
CA ILE A 129 -3.91 -5.61 27.06
C ILE A 129 -5.07 -6.59 27.03
N GLU A 130 -4.90 -7.76 26.41
CA GLU A 130 -5.91 -8.81 26.39
C GLU A 130 -6.34 -9.26 27.78
N ASN A 131 -5.42 -9.29 28.75
CA ASN A 131 -5.75 -9.61 30.13
C ASN A 131 -6.46 -8.47 30.85
N LEU A 132 -6.09 -7.22 30.59
CA LEU A 132 -6.77 -6.04 31.15
C LEU A 132 -8.22 -5.92 30.66
N LEU A 133 -8.50 -6.31 29.41
CA LEU A 133 -9.86 -6.29 28.85
C LEU A 133 -10.82 -7.30 29.52
N LYS A 134 -10.32 -8.24 30.32
CA LYS A 134 -11.16 -9.28 30.97
C LYS A 134 -11.86 -8.79 32.24
N THR A 135 -11.45 -7.67 32.83
CA THR A 135 -12.02 -7.18 34.10
C THR A 135 -12.33 -5.69 34.08
N PRO A 136 -13.36 -5.22 34.82
CA PRO A 136 -13.68 -3.79 34.90
C PRO A 136 -12.50 -2.93 35.37
N ASP A 137 -11.78 -3.37 36.41
CA ASP A 137 -10.60 -2.67 36.92
C ASP A 137 -9.45 -2.65 35.88
N GLY A 138 -9.31 -3.73 35.12
CA GLY A 138 -8.35 -3.82 34.03
C GLY A 138 -8.65 -2.81 32.92
N VAL A 139 -9.91 -2.66 32.53
CA VAL A 139 -10.35 -1.65 31.55
C VAL A 139 -10.12 -0.22 32.09
N ILE A 140 -10.43 0.04 33.36
CA ILE A 140 -10.15 1.35 34.00
C ILE A 140 -8.65 1.66 33.93
N LYS A 141 -7.80 0.68 34.26
CA LYS A 141 -6.35 0.82 34.16
C LYS A 141 -5.90 1.06 32.71
N LEU A 142 -6.41 0.28 31.76
CA LEU A 142 -6.08 0.41 30.34
C LEU A 142 -6.41 1.79 29.81
N ARG A 143 -7.63 2.30 30.08
CA ARG A 143 -8.04 3.66 29.71
C ARG A 143 -7.09 4.72 30.26
N LYS A 144 -6.72 4.62 31.54
CA LYS A 144 -5.81 5.57 32.17
C LYS A 144 -4.40 5.51 31.58
N THR A 145 -3.88 4.31 31.32
CA THR A 145 -2.53 4.12 30.78
C THR A 145 -2.40 4.62 29.34
N TRP A 146 -3.43 4.39 28.51
CA TRP A 146 -3.42 4.74 27.08
C TRP A 146 -4.19 6.03 26.75
N ASN A 147 -4.63 6.75 27.78
CA ASN A 147 -5.45 7.97 27.64
C ASN A 147 -6.66 7.78 26.68
N LEU A 148 -7.32 6.63 26.77
CA LEU A 148 -8.46 6.30 25.91
C LEU A 148 -9.69 7.14 26.26
N CYS A 149 -10.62 7.28 25.31
CA CYS A 149 -11.90 7.96 25.52
C CYS A 149 -12.66 7.37 26.73
N GLN A 150 -13.39 8.24 27.44
CA GLN A 150 -14.18 7.81 28.60
C GLN A 150 -15.25 6.76 28.23
N SER A 151 -15.74 6.79 26.99
CA SER A 151 -16.71 5.86 26.44
C SER A 151 -16.19 4.43 26.24
N PHE A 152 -14.87 4.21 26.22
CA PHE A 152 -14.31 2.87 26.03
C PHE A 152 -14.55 2.00 27.28
N ASP A 153 -15.43 1.01 27.21
CA ASP A 153 -15.78 0.16 28.35
C ASP A 153 -15.26 -1.28 28.25
N GLY A 154 -14.55 -1.60 27.16
CA GLY A 154 -13.95 -2.92 26.91
C GLY A 154 -14.94 -4.04 26.59
N LYS A 155 -16.26 -3.77 26.55
CA LYS A 155 -17.29 -4.79 26.32
C LYS A 155 -17.60 -5.01 24.85
N ASN A 156 -17.53 -3.95 24.05
CA ASN A 156 -17.72 -4.04 22.62
C ASN A 156 -16.47 -4.66 21.97
N ILE A 157 -16.64 -5.87 21.44
CA ILE A 157 -15.53 -6.59 20.79
C ILE A 157 -14.96 -5.80 19.61
N ASN A 158 -15.76 -5.05 18.85
CA ASN A 158 -15.25 -4.29 17.72
C ASN A 158 -14.41 -3.10 18.18
N ASP A 159 -14.77 -2.46 19.29
CA ASP A 159 -13.95 -1.38 19.87
C ASP A 159 -12.61 -1.93 20.38
N ASN A 160 -12.62 -3.13 20.97
CA ASN A 160 -11.38 -3.82 21.37
C ASN A 160 -10.49 -4.19 20.19
N ARG A 161 -11.09 -4.64 19.07
CA ARG A 161 -10.36 -4.94 17.83
C ARG A 161 -9.81 -3.69 17.17
N TRP A 162 -10.59 -2.61 17.18
CA TRP A 162 -10.17 -1.31 16.68
C TRP A 162 -8.95 -0.80 17.46
N LEU A 163 -9.00 -0.85 18.80
CA LEU A 163 -7.84 -0.51 19.64
C LEU A 163 -6.59 -1.33 19.26
N ALA A 164 -6.74 -2.65 19.09
CA ALA A 164 -5.63 -3.50 18.68
C ALA A 164 -5.10 -3.14 17.28
N GLN A 165 -6.01 -2.83 16.34
CA GLN A 165 -5.67 -2.44 14.97
C GLN A 165 -4.91 -1.11 14.94
N GLU A 166 -5.36 -0.10 15.68
CA GLU A 166 -4.67 1.19 15.75
C GLU A 166 -3.27 1.05 16.34
N MET A 167 -3.10 0.26 17.39
CA MET A 167 -1.79 -0.01 17.96
C MET A 167 -0.85 -0.74 16.98
N MET A 168 -1.39 -1.72 16.25
CA MET A 168 -0.65 -2.44 15.21
C MET A 168 -0.23 -1.50 14.07
N ASN A 169 -1.17 -0.70 13.55
CA ASN A 169 -0.96 0.22 12.43
C ASN A 169 0.15 1.22 12.73
N ASN A 170 0.16 1.83 13.93
CA ASN A 170 1.18 2.80 14.30
C ASN A 170 2.60 2.20 14.28
N ILE A 171 2.75 0.98 14.81
CA ILE A 171 4.05 0.27 14.78
C ILE A 171 4.42 -0.12 13.36
N ALA A 172 3.47 -0.65 12.58
CA ALA A 172 3.69 -1.08 11.21
C ALA A 172 4.09 0.09 10.29
N LEU A 173 3.40 1.21 10.38
CA LEU A 173 3.70 2.44 9.62
C LEU A 173 5.10 2.98 9.96
N THR A 174 5.51 2.85 11.22
CA THR A 174 6.86 3.22 11.64
C THR A 174 7.93 2.42 10.90
N VAL A 175 7.72 1.11 10.77
CA VAL A 175 8.62 0.25 10.00
C VAL A 175 8.53 0.57 8.52
N GLN A 176 7.32 0.70 7.98
CA GLN A 176 7.10 0.93 6.55
C GLN A 176 7.77 2.21 6.05
N TYR A 177 7.78 3.29 6.85
CA TYR A 177 8.33 4.58 6.45
C TYR A 177 9.65 4.94 7.16
N ASN A 178 10.21 4.02 7.96
CA ASN A 178 11.38 4.24 8.80
C ASN A 178 11.29 5.53 9.64
N THR A 179 10.11 5.81 10.21
CA THR A 179 9.91 7.02 11.01
C THR A 179 10.49 6.85 12.41
N ASN A 180 10.83 7.96 13.07
CA ASN A 180 11.30 7.91 14.46
C ASN A 180 10.11 7.92 15.44
N ILE A 181 10.40 7.59 16.70
CA ILE A 181 9.38 7.59 17.77
C ILE A 181 8.76 8.98 18.00
N SER A 182 9.48 10.07 17.70
CA SER A 182 8.94 11.43 17.81
C SER A 182 7.78 11.66 16.85
N HIS A 183 7.87 11.16 15.61
CA HIS A 183 6.80 11.25 14.64
C HIS A 183 5.58 10.41 15.02
N ILE A 184 5.79 9.24 15.64
CA ILE A 184 4.69 8.45 16.21
C ILE A 184 4.01 9.24 17.33
N ILE A 185 4.79 9.83 18.24
CA ILE A 185 4.28 10.63 19.35
C ILE A 185 3.51 11.85 18.82
N GLU A 186 4.02 12.54 17.80
CA GLU A 186 3.34 13.66 17.15
C GLU A 186 2.02 13.22 16.52
N THR A 187 2.01 12.13 15.75
CA THR A 187 0.79 11.58 15.12
C THR A 187 -0.24 11.14 16.15
N MET A 188 0.19 10.49 17.23
CA MET A 188 -0.69 10.03 18.31
C MET A 188 -1.20 11.16 19.20
N ASN A 189 -0.45 12.25 19.31
CA ASN A 189 -0.85 13.46 20.02
C ASN A 189 -1.61 14.45 19.13
N ASP A 190 -1.66 14.24 17.81
CA ASP A 190 -2.43 15.05 16.89
C ASP A 190 -3.92 14.70 17.06
N PRO A 191 -4.72 15.56 17.72
CA PRO A 191 -6.14 15.29 17.96
C PRO A 191 -6.96 15.43 16.68
N SER A 192 -6.37 15.94 15.59
CA SER A 192 -7.03 15.93 14.28
C SER A 192 -7.14 14.51 13.74
N GLY A 193 -6.29 13.59 14.21
CA GLY A 193 -6.27 12.18 13.86
C GLY A 193 -5.97 11.98 12.39
N GLY A 194 -5.02 11.09 12.08
CA GLY A 194 -4.76 10.66 10.71
C GLY A 194 -6.07 10.41 9.96
N THR A 195 -6.11 10.91 8.73
CA THR A 195 -7.29 10.96 7.85
C THR A 195 -8.09 9.67 7.92
N PRO A 196 -9.44 9.73 7.84
CA PRO A 196 -10.25 8.53 7.63
C PRO A 196 -9.58 7.74 6.51
N LEU A 197 -9.13 6.51 6.81
CA LEU A 197 -8.73 5.55 5.78
C LEU A 197 -9.82 5.61 4.73
N GLU A 198 -9.51 6.30 3.63
CA GLU A 198 -10.52 7.00 2.85
C GLU A 198 -11.55 5.96 2.40
N ARG A 199 -12.84 6.29 2.49
CA ARG A 199 -13.92 5.34 2.15
C ARG A 199 -13.68 4.65 0.80
N GLN A 200 -13.04 5.37 -0.12
CA GLN A 200 -12.49 4.93 -1.40
C GLN A 200 -11.48 3.78 -1.28
N TRP A 201 -10.43 3.94 -0.48
CA TRP A 201 -9.41 2.92 -0.27
C TRP A 201 -10.01 1.67 0.37
N VAL A 202 -10.85 1.84 1.39
CA VAL A 202 -11.57 0.73 2.03
C VAL A 202 -12.47 0.02 1.02
N TYR A 203 -13.11 0.76 0.11
CA TYR A 203 -13.90 0.15 -0.95
C TYR A 203 -13.04 -0.70 -1.91
N GLN A 204 -11.87 -0.22 -2.31
CA GLN A 204 -10.96 -0.96 -3.19
C GLN A 204 -10.41 -2.22 -2.52
N THR A 205 -10.06 -2.18 -1.24
CA THR A 205 -9.64 -3.39 -0.50
C THR A 205 -10.79 -4.39 -0.35
N CYS A 206 -12.02 -3.92 -0.15
CA CYS A 206 -13.21 -4.76 -0.08
C CYS A 206 -13.69 -5.32 -1.43
N THR A 207 -13.20 -4.82 -2.58
CA THR A 207 -13.73 -5.21 -3.90
C THR A 207 -12.71 -5.80 -4.85
N GLU A 208 -11.44 -5.40 -4.78
CA GLU A 208 -10.41 -5.79 -5.76
C GLU A 208 -9.07 -6.22 -5.13
N LEU A 209 -8.69 -5.67 -3.97
CA LEU A 209 -7.31 -5.82 -3.47
C LEU A 209 -7.16 -6.80 -2.29
N GLY A 210 -8.13 -6.87 -1.38
CA GLY A 210 -8.02 -7.59 -0.12
C GLY A 210 -7.05 -6.89 0.83
N TYR A 211 -5.74 -7.02 0.62
CA TYR A 211 -4.64 -6.43 1.40
C TYR A 211 -4.80 -6.42 2.93
N PHE A 212 -5.68 -7.23 3.51
CA PHE A 212 -5.98 -7.14 4.93
C PHE A 212 -4.79 -7.61 5.75
N GLU A 213 -4.24 -6.71 6.55
CA GLU A 213 -3.12 -6.94 7.46
C GLU A 213 -3.64 -7.69 8.69
N ALA A 214 -3.99 -8.96 8.48
CA ALA A 214 -4.61 -9.78 9.50
C ALA A 214 -3.59 -10.50 10.38
N THR A 215 -4.02 -10.74 11.61
CA THR A 215 -3.25 -11.37 12.70
C THR A 215 -3.48 -12.89 12.79
N ASP A 216 -3.93 -13.51 11.70
CA ASP A 216 -4.27 -14.93 11.62
C ASP A 216 -3.04 -15.88 11.69
N LEU A 217 -1.82 -15.33 11.88
CA LEU A 217 -0.61 -16.14 12.06
C LEU A 217 -0.59 -16.78 13.45
N PRO A 218 -0.20 -18.07 13.57
CA PRO A 218 -0.08 -18.73 14.87
C PRO A 218 0.85 -18.02 15.86
N ASP A 219 1.93 -17.41 15.37
CA ASP A 219 2.97 -16.75 16.17
C ASP A 219 3.05 -15.23 15.90
N CYS A 220 1.91 -14.56 15.75
CA CYS A 220 1.88 -13.13 15.49
C CYS A 220 2.36 -12.31 16.70
N ALA A 221 3.32 -11.40 16.51
CA ALA A 221 3.73 -10.47 17.57
C ALA A 221 2.59 -9.53 18.00
N PHE A 222 1.62 -9.30 17.12
CA PHE A 222 0.49 -8.38 17.31
C PHE A 222 -0.77 -9.02 17.93
N GLY A 223 -0.67 -10.25 18.44
CA GLY A 223 -1.81 -10.99 18.99
C GLY A 223 -2.70 -11.60 17.91
N HIS A 224 -3.98 -11.84 18.19
CA HIS A 224 -4.93 -12.48 17.24
C HIS A 224 -6.29 -11.78 17.16
N ASN A 225 -6.36 -10.52 17.61
CA ASN A 225 -7.64 -9.80 17.72
C ASN A 225 -8.16 -9.30 16.37
N ILE A 226 -7.33 -9.26 15.33
CA ILE A 226 -7.63 -8.66 14.03
C ILE A 226 -7.57 -9.75 12.93
N PRO A 227 -8.49 -10.73 12.92
CA PRO A 227 -8.51 -11.77 11.89
C PRO A 227 -9.11 -11.24 10.57
N VAL A 228 -8.90 -11.91 9.45
CA VAL A 228 -9.50 -11.56 8.14
C VAL A 228 -11.01 -11.34 8.25
N LYS A 229 -11.71 -12.18 9.02
CA LYS A 229 -13.18 -12.07 9.20
C LYS A 229 -13.61 -10.71 9.76
N TYR A 230 -12.77 -10.04 10.53
CA TYR A 230 -13.05 -8.72 11.07
C TYR A 230 -13.03 -7.65 9.97
N TYR A 231 -12.04 -7.69 9.07
CA TYR A 231 -12.02 -6.81 7.89
C TYR A 231 -13.19 -7.06 6.94
N ILE A 232 -13.53 -8.32 6.68
CA ILE A 232 -14.70 -8.66 5.85
C ILE A 232 -15.99 -8.13 6.49
N GLN A 233 -16.13 -8.22 7.81
CA GLN A 233 -17.29 -7.66 8.49
C GLN A 233 -17.36 -6.14 8.34
N GLN A 234 -16.22 -5.43 8.47
CA GLN A 234 -16.17 -4.00 8.18
C GLN A 234 -16.62 -3.68 6.74
N CYS A 235 -16.20 -4.47 5.76
CA CYS A 235 -16.67 -4.32 4.38
C CYS A 235 -18.21 -4.44 4.26
N VAL A 236 -18.81 -5.42 4.94
CA VAL A 236 -20.26 -5.62 4.99
C VAL A 236 -20.95 -4.42 5.66
N ASP A 237 -20.43 -3.98 6.81
CA ASP A 237 -21.02 -2.92 7.63
C ASP A 237 -20.97 -1.55 6.90
N ILE A 238 -19.89 -1.27 6.16
CA ILE A 238 -19.64 0.02 5.51
C ILE A 238 -20.34 0.12 4.14
N PHE A 239 -20.38 -0.98 3.38
CA PHE A 239 -20.85 -0.97 1.99
C PHE A 239 -22.17 -1.71 1.78
N GLY A 240 -22.60 -2.54 2.74
CA GLY A 240 -23.86 -3.26 2.70
C GLY A 240 -23.70 -4.76 2.45
N PRO A 241 -24.80 -5.53 2.59
CA PRO A 241 -24.81 -6.99 2.62
C PRO A 241 -24.38 -7.66 1.29
N GLN A 242 -24.34 -6.90 0.20
CA GLN A 242 -23.86 -7.39 -1.10
C GLN A 242 -22.35 -7.61 -1.11
N ILE A 243 -21.59 -6.91 -0.25
CA ILE A 243 -20.16 -7.19 -0.06
C ILE A 243 -20.04 -8.30 0.98
N THR A 244 -19.77 -9.51 0.53
CA THR A 244 -19.61 -10.71 1.36
C THR A 244 -18.17 -11.21 1.30
N ALA A 245 -17.83 -12.16 2.18
CA ALA A 245 -16.56 -12.88 2.12
C ALA A 245 -16.30 -13.49 0.72
N GLN A 246 -17.36 -13.95 0.04
CA GLN A 246 -17.24 -14.55 -1.27
C GLN A 246 -17.03 -13.51 -2.37
N THR A 247 -17.73 -12.37 -2.33
CA THR A 247 -17.53 -11.33 -3.35
C THR A 247 -16.15 -10.70 -3.24
N VAL A 248 -15.64 -10.51 -2.02
CA VAL A 248 -14.26 -10.04 -1.77
C VAL A 248 -13.26 -11.03 -2.38
N ARG A 249 -13.36 -12.33 -2.04
CA ARG A 249 -12.51 -13.38 -2.62
C ARG A 249 -12.57 -13.43 -4.14
N ASN A 250 -13.77 -13.34 -4.70
CA ASN A 250 -13.96 -13.34 -6.15
C ASN A 250 -13.32 -12.11 -6.80
N GLY A 251 -13.39 -10.94 -6.16
CA GLY A 251 -12.72 -9.71 -6.59
C GLY A 251 -11.22 -9.91 -6.73
N ILE A 252 -10.59 -10.33 -5.63
CA ILE A 252 -9.14 -10.59 -5.56
C ILE A 252 -8.71 -11.64 -6.57
N HIS A 253 -9.46 -12.75 -6.70
CA HIS A 253 -9.19 -13.76 -7.72
C HIS A 253 -9.26 -13.18 -9.14
N ARG A 254 -10.27 -12.35 -9.44
CA ARG A 254 -10.36 -11.67 -10.75
C ARG A 254 -9.17 -10.75 -10.98
N THR A 255 -8.77 -9.95 -9.99
CA THR A 255 -7.63 -9.04 -10.09
C THR A 255 -6.35 -9.82 -10.40
N ASN A 256 -6.01 -10.84 -9.61
CA ASN A 256 -4.81 -11.66 -9.88
C ASN A 256 -4.89 -12.43 -11.20
N ALA A 257 -6.06 -12.94 -11.58
CA ALA A 257 -6.23 -13.62 -12.86
C ALA A 257 -6.04 -12.67 -14.05
N TYR A 258 -6.48 -11.42 -13.91
CA TYR A 258 -6.40 -10.43 -14.97
C TYR A 258 -5.01 -9.78 -15.07
N TYR A 259 -4.33 -9.53 -13.94
CA TYR A 259 -3.05 -8.81 -13.90
C TYR A 259 -1.83 -9.70 -13.54
N GLY A 260 -2.03 -11.01 -13.34
CA GLY A 260 -0.96 -11.99 -13.19
C GLY A 260 -0.30 -12.09 -11.80
N GLY A 261 -0.75 -11.31 -10.82
CA GLY A 261 -0.27 -11.40 -9.43
C GLY A 261 1.25 -11.20 -9.31
N LEU A 262 1.96 -12.13 -8.64
CA LEU A 262 3.43 -12.15 -8.56
C LEU A 262 4.17 -12.48 -9.88
N LYS A 263 3.45 -12.86 -10.94
CA LYS A 263 4.01 -13.16 -12.26
C LYS A 263 3.26 -12.38 -13.36
N PRO A 264 3.21 -11.03 -13.27
CA PRO A 264 2.55 -10.21 -14.29
C PRO A 264 3.26 -10.39 -15.63
N ASN A 265 2.50 -10.40 -16.73
CA ASN A 265 3.05 -10.57 -18.07
C ASN A 265 3.53 -9.24 -18.65
N VAL A 266 4.54 -8.64 -18.01
CA VAL A 266 5.05 -7.31 -18.34
C VAL A 266 6.41 -7.36 -19.03
N THR A 267 6.70 -6.32 -19.82
CA THR A 267 8.02 -6.01 -20.36
C THR A 267 8.37 -4.56 -20.07
N ASN A 268 9.66 -4.26 -19.97
CA ASN A 268 10.17 -2.92 -19.66
C ASN A 268 9.62 -2.37 -18.32
N VAL A 269 9.72 -3.18 -17.26
CA VAL A 269 9.31 -2.77 -15.92
C VAL A 269 10.43 -3.03 -14.91
N VAL A 270 10.71 -2.06 -14.06
CA VAL A 270 11.57 -2.25 -12.89
C VAL A 270 10.69 -2.30 -11.63
N PHE A 271 10.96 -3.26 -10.75
CA PHE A 271 10.33 -3.43 -9.44
C PHE A 271 11.35 -3.22 -8.31
N PRO A 272 11.65 -1.96 -7.93
CA PRO A 272 12.41 -1.65 -6.73
C PRO A 272 11.59 -1.95 -5.47
N ASN A 273 12.19 -2.57 -4.47
CA ASN A 273 11.55 -2.83 -3.18
C ASN A 273 12.55 -2.61 -2.04
N GLY A 274 12.11 -2.03 -0.93
CA GLY A 274 12.92 -1.90 0.28
C GLY A 274 12.89 -3.19 1.13
N SER A 275 14.03 -3.61 1.68
CA SER A 275 14.07 -4.84 2.49
C SER A 275 13.41 -4.71 3.87
N LEU A 276 13.19 -3.47 4.34
CA LEU A 276 12.41 -3.19 5.55
C LEU A 276 10.93 -2.96 5.27
N ASP A 277 10.57 -2.60 4.03
CA ASP A 277 9.20 -2.32 3.61
C ASP A 277 8.34 -3.59 3.63
N PRO A 278 7.32 -3.69 4.51
CA PRO A 278 6.48 -4.88 4.57
C PRO A 278 5.72 -5.22 3.29
N TRP A 279 5.48 -4.24 2.40
CA TRP A 279 4.77 -4.45 1.14
C TRP A 279 5.58 -5.22 0.09
N HIS A 280 6.90 -5.34 0.24
CA HIS A 280 7.70 -6.15 -0.68
C HIS A 280 7.23 -7.62 -0.73
N ALA A 281 6.54 -8.10 0.32
CA ALA A 281 5.98 -9.44 0.38
C ALA A 281 4.91 -9.72 -0.69
N LEU A 282 4.32 -8.68 -1.29
CA LEU A 282 3.32 -8.77 -2.36
C LEU A 282 3.87 -8.31 -3.72
N SER A 283 5.19 -8.14 -3.83
CA SER A 283 5.86 -7.58 -5.01
C SER A 283 6.65 -8.62 -5.80
N VAL A 284 7.05 -8.25 -7.01
CA VAL A 284 7.98 -9.03 -7.84
C VAL A 284 9.39 -8.86 -7.29
N LEU A 285 9.96 -9.93 -6.73
CA LEU A 285 11.29 -9.92 -6.08
C LEU A 285 12.41 -10.55 -6.91
N LYS A 286 12.10 -11.02 -8.12
CA LYS A 286 13.05 -11.62 -9.05
C LYS A 286 12.75 -11.18 -10.47
N ASP A 287 13.77 -11.09 -11.31
CA ASP A 287 13.62 -10.85 -12.73
C ASP A 287 12.64 -11.87 -13.35
N LEU A 288 11.65 -11.37 -14.10
CA LEU A 288 10.66 -12.21 -14.78
C LEU A 288 11.07 -12.55 -16.21
N ASN A 289 11.82 -11.65 -16.85
CA ASN A 289 12.36 -11.79 -18.20
C ASN A 289 13.52 -10.79 -18.41
N ASN A 290 14.09 -10.75 -19.62
CA ASN A 290 15.26 -9.92 -19.92
C ASN A 290 15.02 -8.40 -19.71
N SER A 291 13.79 -7.94 -19.86
CA SER A 291 13.38 -6.53 -19.78
C SER A 291 12.65 -6.15 -18.48
N THR A 292 12.39 -7.13 -17.61
CA THR A 292 11.70 -6.93 -16.34
C THR A 292 12.63 -7.23 -15.19
N LYS A 293 13.04 -6.18 -14.49
CA LYS A 293 14.05 -6.25 -13.44
C LYS A 293 13.43 -6.10 -12.06
N ALA A 294 13.88 -6.90 -11.11
CA ALA A 294 13.57 -6.70 -9.70
C ALA A 294 14.83 -6.28 -8.94
N VAL A 295 14.70 -5.32 -8.04
CA VAL A 295 15.83 -4.88 -7.21
C VAL A 295 15.41 -4.71 -5.76
N MET A 296 16.10 -5.41 -4.87
CA MET A 296 15.95 -5.23 -3.43
C MET A 296 16.94 -4.17 -2.94
N ILE A 297 16.44 -3.20 -2.19
CA ILE A 297 17.21 -2.11 -1.61
C ILE A 297 17.38 -2.40 -0.12
N GLU A 298 18.60 -2.74 0.27
CA GLU A 298 18.89 -3.19 1.63
C GLU A 298 18.81 -2.07 2.66
N ASN A 299 18.23 -2.38 3.82
CA ASN A 299 17.99 -1.46 4.93
C ASN A 299 17.18 -0.23 4.52
N TYR A 300 16.23 -0.44 3.62
CA TYR A 300 15.45 0.63 3.04
C TYR A 300 13.96 0.33 3.13
N SER A 301 13.20 1.40 3.28
CA SER A 301 11.77 1.39 3.56
C SER A 301 10.96 1.74 2.33
N HIS A 302 9.66 1.96 2.49
CA HIS A 302 8.70 2.06 1.40
C HIS A 302 8.99 3.24 0.47
N GLY A 303 9.08 2.95 -0.82
CA GLY A 303 9.05 3.95 -1.90
C GLY A 303 10.25 4.88 -2.02
N GLY A 304 11.30 4.73 -1.21
CA GLY A 304 12.27 5.82 -1.12
C GLY A 304 13.23 5.95 -2.32
N ASP A 305 13.28 4.98 -3.24
CA ASP A 305 13.94 5.12 -4.54
C ASP A 305 13.30 6.20 -5.42
N MET A 306 12.08 6.65 -5.07
CA MET A 306 11.39 7.73 -5.76
C MET A 306 11.88 9.13 -5.35
N TYR A 307 12.59 9.26 -4.22
CA TYR A 307 13.16 10.53 -3.77
C TYR A 307 14.44 10.87 -4.56
N GLY A 308 14.78 12.15 -4.60
CA GLY A 308 16.00 12.61 -5.26
C GLY A 308 17.26 12.12 -4.54
N SER A 309 18.33 11.88 -5.29
CA SER A 309 19.59 11.38 -4.73
C SER A 309 20.17 12.33 -3.68
N SER A 310 20.68 11.77 -2.58
CA SER A 310 21.36 12.47 -1.50
C SER A 310 22.78 11.93 -1.28
N PRO A 311 23.76 12.76 -0.85
CA PRO A 311 25.08 12.28 -0.46
C PRO A 311 25.06 11.18 0.60
N SER A 312 24.06 11.21 1.49
CA SER A 312 23.84 10.24 2.57
C SER A 312 23.25 8.91 2.10
N ASP A 313 22.89 8.78 0.83
CA ASP A 313 22.26 7.55 0.32
C ASP A 313 23.19 6.35 0.44
N THR A 314 22.61 5.22 0.84
CA THR A 314 23.32 3.95 0.97
C THR A 314 23.80 3.47 -0.41
N GLN A 315 24.83 2.63 -0.42
CA GLN A 315 25.33 2.06 -1.69
C GLN A 315 24.25 1.21 -2.40
N SER A 316 23.40 0.52 -1.62
CA SER A 316 22.30 -0.28 -2.19
C SER A 316 21.28 0.60 -2.92
N LEU A 317 20.89 1.75 -2.33
CA LEU A 317 20.00 2.71 -2.97
C LEU A 317 20.63 3.32 -4.23
N LYS A 318 21.90 3.73 -4.16
CA LYS A 318 22.65 4.26 -5.32
C LYS A 318 22.70 3.25 -6.47
N ASN A 319 22.91 1.97 -6.17
CA ASN A 319 22.90 0.90 -7.18
C ASN A 319 21.52 0.72 -7.82
N ALA A 320 20.44 0.78 -7.02
CA ALA A 320 19.07 0.70 -7.52
C ALA A 320 18.71 1.90 -8.41
N GLN A 321 19.03 3.12 -7.98
CA GLN A 321 18.85 4.34 -8.77
C GLN A 321 19.59 4.26 -10.12
N LYS A 322 20.85 3.79 -10.11
CA LYS A 322 21.62 3.57 -11.34
C LYS A 322 20.97 2.53 -12.26
N LEU A 323 20.46 1.42 -11.71
CA LEU A 323 19.73 0.43 -12.51
C LEU A 323 18.46 1.03 -13.13
N ILE A 324 17.67 1.78 -12.35
CA ILE A 324 16.47 2.47 -12.83
C ILE A 324 16.82 3.41 -13.99
N GLU A 325 17.85 4.24 -13.82
CA GLU A 325 18.34 5.13 -14.87
C GLU A 325 18.76 4.39 -16.14
N GLN A 326 19.51 3.29 -15.99
CA GLN A 326 19.94 2.46 -17.11
C GLN A 326 18.74 1.86 -17.85
N GLN A 327 17.77 1.32 -17.13
CA GLN A 327 16.57 0.75 -17.74
C GLN A 327 15.73 1.80 -18.46
N ILE A 328 15.53 2.98 -17.87
CA ILE A 328 14.84 4.09 -18.54
C ILE A 328 15.58 4.49 -19.83
N ALA A 329 16.91 4.60 -19.79
CA ALA A 329 17.69 4.89 -20.98
C ALA A 329 17.48 3.86 -22.10
N GLU A 330 17.38 2.57 -21.76
CA GLU A 330 17.05 1.52 -22.73
C GLU A 330 15.62 1.63 -23.26
N TYR A 331 14.63 1.95 -22.41
CA TYR A 331 13.23 2.10 -22.83
C TYR A 331 13.03 3.29 -23.78
N LEU A 332 13.89 4.31 -23.68
CA LEU A 332 13.83 5.53 -24.48
C LEU A 332 14.59 5.44 -25.81
N LYS A 333 15.38 4.38 -26.07
CA LYS A 333 15.98 4.12 -27.39
C LYS A 333 14.92 3.76 -28.42
#